data_AF-A0A2W1KF76-F1
#
_entry.id   AF-A0A2W1KF76-F1
#
_cell.length_a   1.000
_cell.length_b   1.000
_cell.length_c   1.000
_cell.angle_alpha   90.00
_cell.angle_beta   90.00
_cell.angle_gamma   90.00
#
_symmetry.space_group_name_H-M   'P 1'
#
loop_
_entity.id
_entity.type
_entity.pdbx_description
1 polymer ?
#
loop_
_entity_poly.entity_id
_entity_poly.type
_entity_poly.pdbx_seq_one_letter_code
_entity_poly.pdbx_strand_id
1 'polypeptide(L)'
;MGSATSVNGSTFSVDRGWRLAAIGLLAVRFVQGWIYWGGGTRRFIYGPQKLDAWGGGHWMAYKFQTAMPGALLGTEHLVSFLLQHFVLLYVGVIVFSLVELFAGFMLITGLLTRIAALTTIGLSFVLMLLFGWQGATCIDEWTMAASNFAMGVTLLLVGGGAYSLDNWLLAKKPGLAQKGWFRWMGGSLPLPLSDQAYKKFALVLFWIAVAFIVGTYSYYRGSVVTPFHGGPVSPSKHHWSLSNGRLQGDGTVTFHAYVDAGTPEAPSNVLHVTLVDPRNGSVVEEWDSAKLAALPKTALKNDYDYQKIHIGKYGITGPVGSKATIILPPAASDLKLPAGTYTLKLNSVNGSVWTIPLQR
;
A
#
# COMPACT_ATOMS: atom_id res chain seq x y z
N MET A 1 -32.73 -56.15 30.98
CA MET A 1 -33.09 -54.77 30.61
C MET A 1 -31.79 -53.98 30.47
N GLY A 2 -31.33 -53.80 29.24
CA GLY A 2 -30.08 -53.10 28.95
C GLY A 2 -30.28 -51.60 29.03
N SER A 3 -29.54 -50.94 29.92
CA SER A 3 -29.42 -49.48 29.93
C SER A 3 -28.60 -49.05 28.72
N ALA A 4 -29.28 -48.54 27.70
CA ALA A 4 -28.64 -47.83 26.59
C ALA A 4 -27.93 -46.60 27.16
N THR A 5 -26.61 -46.65 27.21
CA THR A 5 -25.75 -45.49 27.38
C THR A 5 -26.08 -44.48 26.29
N SER A 6 -26.70 -43.36 26.68
CA SER A 6 -26.89 -42.19 25.83
C SER A 6 -25.52 -41.63 25.44
N VAL A 7 -24.99 -42.05 24.29
CA VAL A 7 -23.81 -41.42 23.69
C VAL A 7 -24.23 -40.02 23.26
N ASN A 8 -23.65 -39.02 23.91
CA ASN A 8 -23.81 -37.57 23.73
C ASN A 8 -24.25 -37.13 22.32
N GLY A 9 -25.55 -36.83 22.16
CA GLY A 9 -26.10 -36.26 20.92
C GLY A 9 -25.65 -34.83 20.61
N SER A 10 -25.07 -34.12 21.59
CA SER A 10 -24.59 -32.74 21.45
C SER A 10 -23.24 -32.62 20.73
N THR A 11 -22.31 -33.57 20.93
CA THR A 11 -21.00 -33.54 20.26
C THR A 11 -21.10 -33.93 18.79
N PHE A 12 -21.97 -34.89 18.45
CA PHE A 12 -22.26 -35.28 17.07
C PHE A 12 -22.88 -34.15 16.22
N SER A 13 -23.69 -33.28 16.83
CA SER A 13 -24.33 -32.17 16.11
C SER A 13 -23.38 -30.99 15.85
N VAL A 14 -22.49 -30.68 16.80
CA VAL A 14 -21.47 -29.63 16.67
C VAL A 14 -20.43 -30.00 15.61
N ASP A 15 -19.97 -31.25 15.59
CA ASP A 15 -19.05 -31.75 14.56
C ASP A 15 -19.67 -31.71 13.16
N ARG A 16 -20.98 -31.97 13.05
CA ARG A 16 -21.71 -31.87 11.78
C ARG A 16 -21.81 -30.42 11.31
N GLY A 17 -22.16 -29.49 12.19
CA GLY A 17 -22.28 -28.07 11.87
C GLY A 17 -20.97 -27.47 11.35
N TRP A 18 -19.87 -27.72 12.04
CA TRP A 18 -18.54 -27.26 11.60
C TRP A 18 -18.14 -27.85 10.24
N ARG A 19 -18.37 -29.16 10.01
CA ARG A 19 -18.06 -29.80 8.72
C ARG A 19 -18.85 -29.19 7.56
N LEU A 20 -20.14 -28.94 7.75
CA LEU A 20 -20.98 -28.30 6.72
C LEU A 20 -20.52 -26.87 6.42
N ALA A 21 -20.18 -26.10 7.45
CA ALA A 21 -19.63 -24.75 7.27
C ALA A 21 -18.31 -24.77 6.49
N ALA A 22 -17.40 -25.70 6.81
CA ALA A 22 -16.13 -25.83 6.09
C ALA A 22 -16.31 -26.22 4.61
N ILE A 23 -17.30 -27.06 4.29
CA ILE A 23 -17.66 -27.39 2.90
C ILE A 23 -18.22 -26.15 2.19
N GLY A 24 -19.12 -25.40 2.83
CA GLY A 24 -19.67 -24.16 2.27
C GLY A 24 -18.60 -23.10 1.97
N LEU A 25 -17.52 -23.06 2.73
CA LEU A 25 -16.39 -22.15 2.54
C LEU A 25 -15.35 -22.62 1.51
N LEU A 26 -15.57 -23.75 0.83
CA LEU A 26 -14.62 -24.25 -0.17
C LEU A 26 -14.39 -23.24 -1.30
N ALA A 27 -15.46 -22.57 -1.76
CA ALA A 27 -15.37 -21.53 -2.78
C ALA A 27 -14.56 -20.33 -2.28
N VAL A 28 -14.78 -19.89 -1.04
CA VAL A 28 -14.03 -18.81 -0.39
C VAL A 28 -12.54 -19.17 -0.30
N ARG A 29 -12.22 -20.38 0.16
CA ARG A 29 -10.85 -20.88 0.27
C ARG A 29 -10.16 -20.91 -1.09
N PHE A 30 -10.83 -21.44 -2.11
CA PHE A 30 -10.29 -21.54 -3.45
C PHE A 30 -10.07 -20.16 -4.07
N VAL A 31 -11.07 -19.27 -4.05
CA VAL A 31 -10.99 -17.94 -4.66
C VAL A 31 -9.94 -17.07 -3.97
N GLN A 32 -9.88 -17.07 -2.64
CA GLN A 32 -8.82 -16.35 -1.92
C GLN A 32 -7.45 -16.92 -2.29
N GLY A 33 -7.30 -18.24 -2.30
CA GLY A 33 -6.06 -18.87 -2.74
C GLY A 33 -5.67 -18.51 -4.17
N TRP A 34 -6.64 -18.46 -5.08
CA TRP A 34 -6.46 -18.07 -6.48
C TRP A 34 -5.99 -16.63 -6.63
N ILE A 35 -6.50 -15.68 -5.85
CA ILE A 35 -6.07 -14.28 -5.88
C ILE A 35 -4.57 -14.18 -5.55
N TYR A 36 -4.12 -14.83 -4.47
CA TYR A 36 -2.72 -14.79 -4.05
C TYR A 36 -1.79 -15.59 -4.95
N TRP A 37 -2.23 -16.78 -5.38
CA TRP A 37 -1.52 -17.59 -6.38
C TRP A 37 -1.36 -16.83 -7.70
N GLY A 38 -2.43 -16.18 -8.17
CA GLY A 38 -2.43 -15.35 -9.37
C GLY A 38 -1.49 -14.16 -9.24
N GLY A 39 -1.45 -13.51 -8.07
CA GLY A 39 -0.48 -12.45 -7.77
C GLY A 39 0.97 -12.93 -7.88
N GLY A 40 1.31 -14.03 -7.21
CA GLY A 40 2.65 -14.62 -7.24
C GLY A 40 3.06 -15.09 -8.64
N THR A 41 2.24 -15.92 -9.29
CA THR A 41 2.52 -16.46 -10.63
C THR A 41 2.57 -15.36 -11.70
N ARG A 42 1.76 -14.31 -11.58
CA ARG A 42 1.86 -13.15 -12.47
C ARG A 42 3.23 -12.50 -12.39
N ARG A 43 3.85 -12.44 -11.21
CA ARG A 43 5.17 -11.82 -11.03
C ARG A 43 6.31 -12.77 -11.42
N PHE A 44 6.19 -14.08 -11.20
CA PHE A 44 7.27 -15.04 -11.52
C PHE A 44 7.21 -15.64 -12.93
N ILE A 45 6.02 -15.75 -13.53
CA ILE A 45 5.81 -16.54 -14.76
C ILE A 45 5.26 -15.67 -15.88
N TYR A 46 4.11 -15.02 -15.65
CA TYR A 46 3.35 -14.39 -16.76
C TYR A 46 3.74 -12.94 -17.05
N GLY A 47 4.34 -12.24 -16.08
CA GLY A 47 4.74 -10.84 -16.18
C GLY A 47 6.01 -10.57 -15.36
N PRO A 48 7.13 -11.25 -15.68
CA PRO A 48 8.38 -11.17 -14.92
C PRO A 48 8.99 -9.76 -14.90
N GLN A 49 8.58 -8.86 -15.81
CA GLN A 49 9.01 -7.46 -15.82
C GLN A 49 8.65 -6.72 -14.51
N LYS A 50 7.68 -7.23 -13.75
CA LYS A 50 7.34 -6.69 -12.42
C LYS A 50 8.40 -6.95 -11.36
N LEU A 51 9.23 -7.98 -11.57
CA LEU A 51 10.36 -8.33 -10.73
C LEU A 51 11.71 -7.92 -11.34
N ASP A 52 11.70 -7.40 -12.57
CA ASP A 52 12.91 -6.96 -13.24
C ASP A 52 13.26 -5.53 -12.82
N ALA A 53 14.24 -5.41 -11.92
CA ALA A 53 14.73 -4.11 -11.45
C ALA A 53 15.48 -3.30 -12.53
N TRP A 54 15.89 -3.95 -13.63
CA TRP A 54 16.63 -3.33 -14.73
C TRP A 54 15.73 -3.09 -15.96
N GLY A 55 14.56 -3.72 -16.02
CA GLY A 55 13.61 -3.71 -17.14
C GLY A 55 12.73 -2.46 -17.29
N GLY A 56 13.06 -1.35 -16.63
CA GLY A 56 12.36 -0.06 -16.77
C GLY A 56 11.15 0.14 -15.85
N GLY A 57 10.17 0.94 -16.28
CA GLY A 57 9.07 1.49 -15.46
C GLY A 57 8.03 0.50 -14.92
N HIS A 58 8.22 -0.81 -15.13
CA HIS A 58 7.30 -1.86 -14.66
C HIS A 58 7.74 -2.51 -13.35
N TRP A 59 8.96 -2.22 -12.89
CA TRP A 59 9.50 -2.68 -11.62
C TRP A 59 8.64 -2.20 -10.43
N MET A 60 8.45 -3.08 -9.43
CA MET A 60 7.53 -2.83 -8.32
C MET A 60 7.85 -1.57 -7.48
N ALA A 61 9.12 -1.13 -7.44
CA ALA A 61 9.48 0.08 -6.69
C ALA A 61 8.75 1.34 -7.15
N TYR A 62 8.44 1.44 -8.45
CA TYR A 62 7.66 2.56 -8.97
C TYR A 62 6.25 2.62 -8.35
N LYS A 63 5.65 1.44 -8.07
CA LYS A 63 4.33 1.33 -7.41
C LYS A 63 4.42 1.57 -5.90
N PHE A 64 5.50 1.10 -5.24
CA PHE A 64 5.70 1.42 -3.83
C PHE A 64 5.90 2.91 -3.59
N GLN A 65 6.68 3.57 -4.45
CA GLN A 65 6.91 4.99 -4.33
C GLN A 65 5.64 5.81 -4.53
N THR A 66 4.77 5.44 -5.47
CA THR A 66 3.49 6.15 -5.65
C THR A 66 2.55 5.94 -4.47
N ALA A 67 2.68 4.85 -3.70
CA ALA A 67 1.82 4.55 -2.55
C ALA A 67 2.18 5.35 -1.29
N MET A 68 3.41 5.89 -1.19
CA MET A 68 3.90 6.55 0.03
C MET A 68 3.00 7.69 0.54
N PRO A 69 2.59 8.68 -0.27
CA PRO A 69 2.03 9.92 0.27
C PRO A 69 0.86 9.78 1.25
N GLY A 70 -0.07 8.86 1.02
CA GLY A 70 -1.22 8.63 1.89
C GLY A 70 -1.16 7.33 2.67
N ALA A 71 0.03 6.72 2.80
CA ALA A 71 0.20 5.46 3.51
C ALA A 71 -0.02 5.66 5.02
N LEU A 72 -0.79 4.75 5.64
CA LEU A 72 -1.20 4.86 7.04
C LEU A 72 -0.11 4.41 8.03
N LEU A 73 -0.23 4.84 9.28
CA LEU A 73 0.58 4.36 10.42
C LEU A 73 2.10 4.52 10.22
N GLY A 74 2.53 5.56 9.48
CA GLY A 74 3.95 5.82 9.21
C GLY A 74 4.60 4.80 8.27
N THR A 75 3.81 3.96 7.58
CA THR A 75 4.33 3.00 6.60
C THR A 75 5.02 3.70 5.42
N GLU A 76 4.76 4.99 5.19
CA GLU A 76 5.52 5.83 4.26
C GLU A 76 7.02 5.86 4.59
N HIS A 77 7.42 5.90 5.87
CA HIS A 77 8.81 5.94 6.28
C HIS A 77 9.50 4.59 6.02
N LEU A 78 8.78 3.49 6.23
CA LEU A 78 9.26 2.16 5.91
C LEU A 78 9.48 2.02 4.39
N VAL A 79 8.52 2.47 3.58
CA VAL A 79 8.65 2.43 2.13
C VAL A 79 9.79 3.34 1.66
N SER A 80 9.90 4.56 2.19
CA SER A 80 11.00 5.48 1.90
C SER A 80 12.37 4.85 2.20
N PHE A 81 12.51 4.21 3.36
CA PHE A 81 13.71 3.47 3.74
C PHE A 81 14.02 2.35 2.74
N LEU A 82 13.03 1.53 2.36
CA LEU A 82 13.23 0.46 1.38
C LEU A 82 13.67 1.01 0.02
N LEU A 83 13.06 2.09 -0.46
CA LEU A 83 13.40 2.71 -1.76
C LEU A 83 14.83 3.25 -1.82
N GLN A 84 15.43 3.56 -0.67
CA GLN A 84 16.84 3.97 -0.56
C GLN A 84 17.81 2.79 -0.40
N HIS A 85 17.31 1.59 -0.11
CA HIS A 85 18.10 0.39 0.15
C HIS A 85 17.76 -0.71 -0.87
N PHE A 86 18.34 -0.60 -2.07
CA PHE A 86 18.02 -1.46 -3.22
C PHE A 86 18.00 -2.96 -2.90
N VAL A 87 19.05 -3.49 -2.26
CA VAL A 87 19.16 -4.93 -1.96
C VAL A 87 18.00 -5.38 -1.07
N LEU A 88 17.68 -4.60 -0.04
CA LEU A 88 16.59 -4.91 0.88
C LEU A 88 15.23 -4.85 0.18
N LEU A 89 15.01 -3.83 -0.64
CA LEU A 89 13.79 -3.71 -1.44
C LEU A 89 13.64 -4.89 -2.41
N TYR A 90 14.68 -5.20 -3.18
CA TYR A 90 14.65 -6.25 -4.19
C TYR A 90 14.36 -7.61 -3.58
N VAL A 91 15.09 -7.98 -2.52
CA VAL A 91 14.86 -9.22 -1.76
C VAL A 91 13.46 -9.20 -1.15
N GLY A 92 13.03 -8.07 -0.58
CA GLY A 92 11.71 -7.90 0.00
C GLY A 92 10.58 -8.16 -1.00
N VAL A 93 10.68 -7.64 -2.23
CA VAL A 93 9.68 -7.86 -3.29
C VAL A 93 9.61 -9.35 -3.68
N ILE A 94 10.76 -10.01 -3.81
CA ILE A 94 10.82 -11.44 -4.14
C ILE A 94 10.19 -12.28 -3.01
N VAL A 95 10.58 -12.03 -1.76
CA VAL A 95 10.05 -12.75 -0.60
C VAL A 95 8.55 -12.53 -0.47
N PHE A 96 8.07 -11.29 -0.59
CA PHE A 96 6.64 -10.97 -0.58
C PHE A 96 5.89 -11.76 -1.66
N SER A 97 6.43 -11.78 -2.88
CA SER A 97 5.84 -12.51 -4.00
C SER A 97 5.82 -14.03 -3.79
N LEU A 98 6.87 -14.60 -3.19
CA LEU A 98 6.93 -16.01 -2.83
C LEU A 98 5.91 -16.35 -1.75
N VAL A 99 5.79 -15.51 -0.73
CA VAL A 99 4.81 -15.68 0.35
C VAL A 99 3.39 -15.65 -0.21
N GLU A 100 3.07 -14.72 -1.11
CA GLU A 100 1.77 -14.72 -1.82
C GLU A 100 1.56 -16.02 -2.62
N LEU A 101 2.56 -16.44 -3.40
CA LEU A 101 2.49 -17.65 -4.22
C LEU A 101 2.20 -18.90 -3.38
N PHE A 102 2.98 -19.12 -2.32
CA PHE A 102 2.84 -20.29 -1.46
C PHE A 102 1.57 -20.25 -0.63
N ALA A 103 1.21 -19.10 -0.04
CA ALA A 103 -0.04 -18.98 0.70
C ALA A 103 -1.26 -19.22 -0.21
N GLY A 104 -1.21 -18.72 -1.46
CA GLY A 104 -2.24 -18.99 -2.46
C GLY A 104 -2.37 -20.47 -2.78
N PHE A 105 -1.26 -21.14 -3.07
CA PHE A 105 -1.22 -22.59 -3.33
C PHE A 105 -1.76 -23.40 -2.14
N MET A 106 -1.33 -23.06 -0.93
CA MET A 106 -1.76 -23.68 0.32
C MET A 106 -3.27 -23.55 0.53
N LEU A 107 -3.87 -22.40 0.22
CA LEU A 107 -5.32 -22.22 0.28
C LEU A 107 -6.07 -23.01 -0.80
N ILE A 108 -5.60 -22.97 -2.06
CA ILE A 108 -6.22 -23.74 -3.16
C ILE A 108 -6.30 -25.22 -2.79
N THR A 109 -5.18 -25.79 -2.34
CA THR A 109 -5.07 -27.21 -2.00
C THR A 109 -5.62 -27.56 -0.61
N GLY A 110 -5.80 -26.58 0.27
CA GLY A 110 -6.13 -26.80 1.67
C GLY A 110 -4.99 -27.44 2.47
N LEU A 111 -3.75 -27.04 2.22
CA LEU A 111 -2.56 -27.45 2.97
C LEU A 111 -2.21 -26.37 4.01
N LEU A 112 -2.15 -26.73 5.28
CA LEU A 112 -1.96 -25.83 6.43
C LEU A 112 -2.86 -24.59 6.31
N THR A 113 -4.15 -24.84 6.11
CA THR A 113 -5.13 -23.82 5.71
C THR A 113 -5.15 -22.61 6.63
N ARG A 114 -4.97 -22.81 7.95
CA ARG A 114 -5.01 -21.71 8.94
C ARG A 114 -3.75 -20.86 8.92
N ILE A 115 -2.57 -21.44 8.68
CA ILE A 115 -1.35 -20.64 8.46
C ILE A 115 -1.53 -19.79 7.20
N ALA A 116 -1.98 -20.39 6.10
CA ALA A 116 -2.14 -19.67 4.85
C ALA A 116 -3.19 -18.55 4.97
N ALA A 117 -4.28 -18.80 5.71
CA ALA A 117 -5.26 -17.78 6.08
C ALA A 117 -4.61 -16.65 6.90
N LEU A 118 -3.84 -16.97 7.95
CA LEU A 118 -3.13 -15.96 8.75
C LEU A 118 -2.14 -15.13 7.94
N THR A 119 -1.38 -15.77 7.06
CA THR A 119 -0.46 -15.10 6.14
C THR A 119 -1.20 -14.13 5.23
N THR A 120 -2.31 -14.55 4.63
CA THR A 120 -3.11 -13.70 3.74
C THR A 120 -3.87 -12.59 4.47
N ILE A 121 -4.23 -12.77 5.75
CA ILE A 121 -4.69 -11.67 6.62
C ILE A 121 -3.59 -10.62 6.75
N GLY A 122 -2.35 -11.03 7.04
CA GLY A 122 -1.21 -10.11 7.18
C GLY A 122 -0.89 -9.35 5.88
N LEU A 123 -0.91 -10.05 4.74
CA LEU A 123 -0.75 -9.43 3.42
C LEU A 123 -1.86 -8.40 3.15
N SER A 124 -3.12 -8.77 3.40
CA SER A 124 -4.27 -7.85 3.23
C SER A 124 -4.14 -6.62 4.12
N PHE A 125 -3.73 -6.80 5.37
CA PHE A 125 -3.52 -5.73 6.33
C PHE A 125 -2.51 -4.70 5.81
N VAL A 126 -1.34 -5.15 5.35
CA VAL A 126 -0.30 -4.26 4.80
C VAL A 126 -0.80 -3.55 3.54
N LEU A 127 -1.48 -4.25 2.63
CA LEU A 127 -2.00 -3.66 1.40
C LEU A 127 -3.03 -2.56 1.68
N MET A 128 -3.92 -2.75 2.66
CA MET A 128 -4.90 -1.74 3.06
C MET A 128 -4.25 -0.47 3.62
N LEU A 129 -3.14 -0.60 4.35
CA LEU A 129 -2.40 0.53 4.90
C LEU A 129 -1.65 1.32 3.83
N LEU A 130 -1.10 0.65 2.82
CA LEU A 130 -0.28 1.31 1.79
C LEU A 130 -1.12 1.95 0.68
N PHE A 131 -2.15 1.25 0.18
CA PHE A 131 -2.78 1.61 -1.09
C PHE A 131 -4.13 2.31 -0.94
N GLY A 132 -4.76 2.33 0.24
CA GLY A 132 -6.17 2.73 0.37
C GLY A 132 -6.53 4.17 -0.03
N TRP A 133 -5.56 5.06 -0.21
CA TRP A 133 -5.80 6.46 -0.56
C TRP A 133 -5.85 6.75 -2.08
N GLN A 134 -5.16 5.97 -2.91
CA GLN A 134 -4.78 6.27 -4.30
C GLN A 134 -5.93 6.27 -5.36
N GLY A 135 -7.17 6.59 -4.98
CA GLY A 135 -8.25 6.89 -5.93
C GLY A 135 -9.07 5.70 -6.42
N ALA A 136 -9.54 5.77 -7.68
CA ALA A 136 -10.41 4.77 -8.33
C ALA A 136 -9.67 3.43 -8.53
N THR A 137 -8.43 3.51 -9.03
CA THR A 137 -7.25 2.75 -8.59
C THR A 137 -7.49 1.71 -7.51
N CYS A 138 -7.74 2.30 -6.34
CA CYS A 138 -7.40 1.73 -5.06
C CYS A 138 -8.59 1.53 -4.15
N ILE A 139 -9.77 2.00 -4.52
CA ILE A 139 -10.99 1.41 -3.97
C ILE A 139 -11.04 -0.06 -4.37
N ASP A 140 -10.64 -0.42 -5.60
CA ASP A 140 -10.62 -1.82 -6.03
C ASP A 140 -9.58 -2.62 -5.24
N GLU A 141 -8.39 -2.07 -5.02
CA GLU A 141 -7.31 -2.77 -4.30
C GLU A 141 -7.55 -2.82 -2.78
N TRP A 142 -8.10 -1.75 -2.20
CA TRP A 142 -8.49 -1.73 -0.79
C TRP A 142 -9.71 -2.61 -0.53
N THR A 143 -10.74 -2.60 -1.39
CA THR A 143 -11.94 -3.44 -1.22
C THR A 143 -11.61 -4.92 -1.43
N MET A 144 -10.73 -5.23 -2.37
CA MET A 144 -10.18 -6.58 -2.54
C MET A 144 -9.42 -7.01 -1.29
N ALA A 145 -8.53 -6.16 -0.76
CA ALA A 145 -7.78 -6.47 0.45
C ALA A 145 -8.70 -6.60 1.69
N ALA A 146 -9.69 -5.74 1.85
CA ALA A 146 -10.69 -5.81 2.92
C ALA A 146 -11.51 -7.10 2.86
N SER A 147 -11.94 -7.50 1.64
CA SER A 147 -12.63 -8.77 1.42
C SER A 147 -11.73 -9.96 1.76
N ASN A 148 -10.48 -9.96 1.27
CA ASN A 148 -9.51 -11.01 1.59
C ASN A 148 -9.16 -11.07 3.09
N PHE A 149 -9.15 -9.93 3.77
CA PHE A 149 -8.95 -9.87 5.23
C PHE A 149 -10.10 -10.60 5.93
N ALA A 150 -11.36 -10.29 5.59
CA ALA A 150 -12.53 -10.93 6.18
C ALA A 150 -12.63 -12.43 5.85
N MET A 151 -12.37 -12.80 4.58
CA MET A 151 -12.31 -14.19 4.15
C MET A 151 -11.20 -14.96 4.88
N GLY A 152 -10.02 -14.35 5.03
CA GLY A 152 -8.90 -14.90 5.79
C GLY A 152 -9.24 -15.15 7.26
N VAL A 153 -9.87 -14.17 7.93
CA VAL A 153 -10.35 -14.34 9.32
C VAL A 153 -11.32 -15.52 9.43
N THR A 154 -12.22 -15.65 8.45
CA THR A 154 -13.20 -16.75 8.42
C THR A 154 -12.51 -18.10 8.23
N LEU A 155 -11.54 -18.20 7.31
CA LEU A 155 -10.78 -19.44 7.05
C LEU A 155 -9.84 -19.79 8.22
N LEU A 156 -9.31 -18.80 8.94
CA LEU A 156 -8.51 -19.02 10.15
C LEU A 156 -9.36 -19.71 11.24
N LEU A 157 -10.62 -19.27 11.40
CA LEU A 157 -11.56 -19.85 12.37
C LEU A 157 -12.03 -21.24 11.93
N VAL A 158 -12.59 -21.34 10.72
CA VAL A 158 -13.27 -22.57 10.25
C VAL A 158 -12.29 -23.63 9.75
N GLY A 159 -11.20 -23.24 9.08
CA GLY A 159 -10.28 -24.16 8.44
C GLY A 159 -10.73 -24.60 7.03
N GLY A 160 -10.20 -25.74 6.57
CA GLY A 160 -10.37 -26.26 5.21
C GLY A 160 -11.29 -27.48 5.10
N GLY A 161 -11.66 -28.12 6.21
CA GLY A 161 -12.62 -29.23 6.25
C GLY A 161 -12.19 -30.47 5.45
N ALA A 162 -13.17 -31.23 4.99
CA ALA A 162 -12.97 -32.56 4.39
C ALA A 162 -12.25 -32.53 3.02
N TYR A 163 -12.47 -31.49 2.22
CA TYR A 163 -11.88 -31.34 0.89
C TYR A 163 -10.57 -30.55 0.95
N SER A 164 -9.57 -31.10 1.62
CA SER A 164 -8.28 -30.44 1.87
C SER A 164 -7.13 -31.44 1.92
N LEU A 165 -5.92 -31.02 1.52
CA LEU A 165 -4.71 -31.82 1.74
C LEU A 165 -4.45 -32.04 3.23
N ASP A 166 -4.86 -31.11 4.11
CA ASP A 166 -4.85 -31.31 5.55
C ASP A 166 -5.66 -32.56 5.97
N ASN A 167 -6.82 -32.78 5.37
CA ASN A 167 -7.65 -33.95 5.67
C ASN A 167 -7.06 -35.24 5.08
N TRP A 168 -6.48 -35.17 3.88
CA TRP A 168 -5.77 -36.30 3.28
C TRP A 168 -4.54 -36.71 4.13
N LEU A 169 -3.75 -35.74 4.61
CA LEU A 169 -2.62 -35.98 5.51
C LEU A 169 -3.08 -36.61 6.83
N LEU A 170 -4.18 -36.13 7.39
CA LEU A 170 -4.78 -36.66 8.61
C LEU A 170 -5.24 -38.12 8.42
N ALA A 171 -5.86 -38.45 7.29
CA ALA A 171 -6.28 -39.81 6.96
C ALA A 171 -5.09 -40.77 6.81
N LYS A 172 -3.97 -40.31 6.22
CA LYS A 172 -2.74 -41.11 6.08
C LYS A 172 -1.95 -41.23 7.38
N LYS A 173 -1.97 -40.20 8.23
CA LYS A 173 -1.22 -40.14 9.50
C LYS A 173 -2.14 -39.70 10.64
N PRO A 174 -2.97 -40.60 11.20
CA PRO A 174 -3.95 -40.25 12.24
C PRO A 174 -3.33 -39.62 13.49
N GLY A 175 -2.06 -39.92 13.79
CA GLY A 175 -1.31 -39.30 14.89
C GLY A 175 -1.20 -37.78 14.82
N LEU A 176 -1.42 -37.16 13.65
CA LEU A 176 -1.50 -35.71 13.49
C LEU A 176 -2.65 -35.09 14.29
N ALA A 177 -3.74 -35.83 14.54
CA ALA A 177 -4.87 -35.36 15.37
C ALA A 177 -4.45 -35.00 16.80
N GLN A 178 -3.38 -35.62 17.31
CA GLN A 178 -2.87 -35.41 18.66
C GLN A 178 -1.79 -34.32 18.73
N LYS A 179 -1.32 -33.83 17.58
CA LYS A 179 -0.27 -32.80 17.52
C LYS A 179 -0.93 -31.42 17.58
N GLY A 180 -0.70 -30.69 18.68
CA GLY A 180 -1.27 -29.35 18.89
C GLY A 180 -0.97 -28.39 17.73
N TRP A 181 0.26 -28.40 17.21
CA TRP A 181 0.64 -27.58 16.05
C TRP A 181 -0.25 -27.84 14.83
N PHE A 182 -0.62 -29.10 14.54
CA PHE A 182 -1.43 -29.46 13.39
C PHE A 182 -2.88 -29.01 13.58
N ARG A 183 -3.40 -29.08 14.81
CA ARG A 183 -4.74 -28.60 15.15
C ARG A 183 -4.88 -27.07 15.01
N TRP A 184 -3.82 -26.33 15.32
CA TRP A 184 -3.77 -24.87 15.17
C TRP A 184 -3.49 -24.42 13.74
N MET A 185 -2.62 -25.14 13.02
CA MET A 185 -2.12 -24.72 11.70
C MET A 185 -2.87 -25.35 10.52
N GLY A 186 -3.31 -26.60 10.66
CA GLY A 186 -4.12 -27.30 9.67
C GLY A 186 -5.58 -26.84 9.72
N GLY A 187 -6.34 -27.17 8.68
CA GLY A 187 -7.75 -26.84 8.56
C GLY A 187 -8.71 -28.02 8.66
N SER A 188 -8.22 -29.25 8.89
CA SER A 188 -9.02 -30.49 8.81
C SER A 188 -9.70 -30.90 10.12
N LEU A 189 -9.43 -30.20 11.22
CA LEU A 189 -10.06 -30.40 12.51
C LEU A 189 -10.56 -29.05 13.08
N PRO A 190 -11.55 -29.07 14.00
CA PRO A 190 -11.89 -27.90 14.78
C PRO A 190 -10.67 -27.36 15.55
N LEU A 191 -10.66 -26.05 15.81
CA LEU A 191 -9.65 -25.46 16.69
C LEU A 191 -9.67 -26.16 18.07
N PRO A 192 -8.51 -26.35 18.71
CA PRO A 192 -8.43 -27.00 20.03
C PRO A 192 -8.86 -26.04 21.14
N LEU A 193 -10.08 -25.51 21.05
CA LEU A 193 -10.68 -24.55 21.96
C LEU A 193 -12.02 -25.11 22.46
N SER A 194 -12.43 -24.73 23.67
CA SER A 194 -13.81 -24.95 24.11
C SER A 194 -14.77 -24.04 23.33
N ASP A 195 -16.05 -24.39 23.28
CA ASP A 195 -17.06 -23.60 22.55
C ASP A 195 -17.11 -22.13 23.00
N GLN A 196 -16.98 -21.89 24.31
CA GLN A 196 -16.95 -20.53 24.86
C GLN A 196 -15.68 -19.77 24.45
N ALA A 197 -14.52 -20.44 24.45
CA ALA A 197 -13.25 -19.84 24.03
C ALA A 197 -13.26 -19.56 22.51
N TYR A 198 -13.78 -20.49 21.70
CA TYR A 198 -13.96 -20.32 20.26
C TYR A 198 -14.89 -19.15 19.96
N LYS A 199 -16.06 -19.09 20.63
CA LYS A 199 -17.00 -17.96 20.48
C LYS A 199 -16.35 -16.63 20.81
N LYS A 200 -15.63 -16.54 21.94
CA LYS A 200 -14.91 -15.31 22.33
C LYS A 200 -13.86 -14.94 21.29
N PHE A 201 -13.05 -15.90 20.84
CA PHE A 201 -12.01 -15.68 19.84
C PHE A 201 -12.59 -15.20 18.50
N ALA A 202 -13.65 -15.85 18.02
CA ALA A 202 -14.35 -15.47 16.79
C ALA A 202 -14.93 -14.05 16.89
N LEU A 203 -15.58 -13.70 18.00
CA LEU A 203 -16.14 -12.35 18.20
C LEU A 203 -15.06 -11.27 18.30
N VAL A 204 -13.92 -11.57 18.93
CA VAL A 204 -12.78 -10.64 18.99
C VAL A 204 -12.24 -10.39 17.58
N LEU A 205 -11.99 -11.44 16.79
CA LEU A 205 -11.51 -11.29 15.42
C LEU A 205 -12.52 -10.57 14.52
N PHE A 206 -13.81 -10.83 14.71
CA PHE A 206 -14.89 -10.10 14.02
C PHE A 206 -14.81 -8.60 14.31
N TRP A 207 -14.74 -8.20 15.58
CA TRP A 207 -14.67 -6.78 15.94
C TRP A 207 -13.37 -6.12 15.50
N ILE A 208 -12.24 -6.84 15.50
CA ILE A 208 -10.97 -6.35 14.93
C ILE A 208 -11.15 -6.10 13.42
N ALA A 209 -11.75 -7.04 12.68
CA ALA A 209 -12.00 -6.88 11.25
C ALA A 209 -12.93 -5.70 10.96
N VAL A 210 -14.03 -5.58 11.71
CA VAL A 210 -14.97 -4.46 11.58
C VAL A 210 -14.27 -3.13 11.88
N ALA A 211 -13.60 -3.01 13.03
CA ALA A 211 -12.93 -1.78 13.42
C ALA A 211 -11.85 -1.37 12.41
N PHE A 212 -11.07 -2.33 11.91
CA PHE A 212 -10.02 -2.06 10.94
C PHE A 212 -10.58 -1.66 9.57
N ILE A 213 -11.52 -2.43 9.02
CA ILE A 213 -12.13 -2.16 7.71
C ILE A 213 -12.92 -0.85 7.73
N VAL A 214 -13.83 -0.69 8.71
CA VAL A 214 -14.66 0.51 8.81
C VAL A 214 -13.82 1.74 9.16
N GLY A 215 -12.85 1.59 10.07
CA GLY A 215 -11.95 2.67 10.48
C GLY A 215 -11.09 3.17 9.33
N THR A 216 -10.43 2.27 8.58
CA THR A 216 -9.61 2.66 7.43
C THR A 216 -10.46 3.22 6.29
N TYR A 217 -11.66 2.68 6.04
CA TYR A 217 -12.59 3.25 5.06
C TYR A 217 -12.98 4.67 5.42
N SER A 218 -13.43 4.90 6.66
CA SER A 218 -13.84 6.23 7.11
C SER A 218 -12.68 7.23 7.10
N TYR A 219 -11.45 6.76 7.32
CA TYR A 219 -10.26 7.61 7.20
C TYR A 219 -10.00 8.04 5.75
N TYR A 220 -10.13 7.13 4.78
CA TYR A 220 -9.82 7.42 3.38
C TYR A 220 -10.96 8.10 2.60
N ARG A 221 -12.21 7.96 3.04
CA ARG A 221 -13.40 8.40 2.28
C ARG A 221 -14.47 9.09 3.12
N GLY A 222 -14.41 8.96 4.44
CA GLY A 222 -15.50 9.34 5.33
C GLY A 222 -16.75 8.49 5.12
N SER A 223 -17.93 9.11 5.24
CA SER A 223 -19.27 8.53 5.09
C SER A 223 -19.65 7.42 6.08
N VAL A 224 -18.89 7.27 7.16
CA VAL A 224 -19.23 6.36 8.26
C VAL A 224 -19.28 7.14 9.58
N VAL A 225 -18.13 7.65 10.03
CA VAL A 225 -18.05 8.46 11.26
C VAL A 225 -17.82 9.95 10.96
N THR A 226 -17.48 10.29 9.72
CA THR A 226 -17.31 11.67 9.21
C THR A 226 -18.15 11.87 7.94
N PRO A 227 -18.49 13.12 7.55
CA PRO A 227 -19.05 13.40 6.23
C PRO A 227 -18.15 12.88 5.11
N PHE A 228 -18.71 12.67 3.91
CA PHE A 228 -17.90 12.28 2.75
C PHE A 228 -16.79 13.30 2.49
N HIS A 229 -15.56 12.82 2.32
CA HIS A 229 -14.43 13.63 1.91
C HIS A 229 -13.50 12.82 1.01
N GLY A 230 -12.77 13.51 0.11
CA GLY A 230 -11.54 12.95 -0.42
C GLY A 230 -10.59 12.73 0.74
N GLY A 231 -9.96 11.56 0.85
CA GLY A 231 -9.05 11.23 1.95
C GLY A 231 -7.98 12.31 2.20
N PRO A 232 -7.19 12.17 3.27
CA PRO A 232 -6.19 13.19 3.66
C PRO A 232 -5.21 13.52 2.53
N VAL A 233 -5.01 12.58 1.61
CA VAL A 233 -4.32 12.81 0.35
C VAL A 233 -5.31 12.68 -0.81
N SER A 234 -5.32 13.68 -1.68
CA SER A 234 -6.20 13.71 -2.85
C SER A 234 -5.65 12.81 -3.97
N PRO A 235 -6.43 11.86 -4.49
CA PRO A 235 -6.00 11.05 -5.63
C PRO A 235 -6.28 11.71 -6.99
N SER A 236 -6.99 12.84 -7.01
CA SER A 236 -7.41 13.54 -8.25
C SER A 236 -6.79 14.91 -8.42
N LYS A 237 -6.38 15.56 -7.32
CA LYS A 237 -5.72 16.86 -7.35
C LYS A 237 -4.26 16.67 -7.01
N HIS A 238 -3.38 16.91 -7.98
CA HIS A 238 -1.95 16.93 -7.72
C HIS A 238 -1.59 18.05 -6.75
N HIS A 239 -0.66 17.76 -5.85
CA HIS A 239 -0.12 18.72 -4.90
C HIS A 239 1.40 18.55 -4.82
N TRP A 240 2.09 19.67 -4.65
CA TRP A 240 3.54 19.73 -4.43
C TRP A 240 3.78 20.33 -3.06
N SER A 241 4.25 19.52 -2.12
CA SER A 241 4.78 19.99 -0.85
C SER A 241 6.19 20.53 -1.05
N LEU A 242 6.42 21.75 -0.59
CA LEU A 242 7.68 22.47 -0.71
C LEU A 242 8.28 22.67 0.68
N SER A 243 9.56 22.37 0.84
CA SER A 243 10.28 22.46 2.10
C SER A 243 11.74 22.87 1.91
N ASN A 244 12.44 23.16 3.02
CA ASN A 244 13.89 23.43 3.03
C ASN A 244 14.35 24.50 2.02
N GLY A 245 13.49 25.51 1.78
CA GLY A 245 13.76 26.60 0.86
C GLY A 245 14.88 27.51 1.34
N ARG A 246 15.80 27.84 0.43
CA ARG A 246 16.91 28.76 0.65
C ARG A 246 17.08 29.66 -0.57
N LEU A 247 17.31 30.94 -0.34
CA LEU A 247 17.60 31.93 -1.36
C LEU A 247 19.00 32.48 -1.12
N GLN A 248 19.88 32.35 -2.10
CA GLN A 248 21.27 32.78 -1.98
C GLN A 248 21.47 34.25 -2.40
N GLY A 249 22.63 34.78 -2.05
CA GLY A 249 23.10 36.13 -2.37
C GLY A 249 23.10 36.46 -3.87
N ASP A 250 23.36 35.46 -4.69
CA ASP A 250 23.43 35.52 -6.15
C ASP A 250 22.07 35.34 -6.85
N GLY A 251 20.99 35.10 -6.09
CA GLY A 251 19.67 34.79 -6.64
C GLY A 251 19.41 33.31 -6.89
N THR A 252 20.36 32.42 -6.59
CA THR A 252 20.14 30.98 -6.68
C THR A 252 19.11 30.54 -5.64
N VAL A 253 18.04 29.90 -6.09
CA VAL A 253 16.99 29.34 -5.23
C VAL A 253 17.19 27.83 -5.13
N THR A 254 17.20 27.30 -3.91
CA THR A 254 17.23 25.85 -3.67
C THR A 254 16.07 25.49 -2.76
N PHE A 255 15.29 24.50 -3.12
CA PHE A 255 14.18 24.02 -2.30
C PHE A 255 13.97 22.54 -2.53
N HIS A 256 13.34 21.91 -1.57
CA HIS A 256 12.99 20.50 -1.62
C HIS A 256 11.51 20.38 -1.97
N ALA A 257 11.19 19.52 -2.94
CA ALA A 257 9.86 19.35 -3.51
C ALA A 257 9.42 17.89 -3.43
N TYR A 258 8.15 17.67 -3.09
CA TYR A 258 7.52 16.35 -2.99
C TYR A 258 6.14 16.37 -3.64
N VAL A 259 5.92 15.52 -4.64
CA VAL A 259 4.58 15.32 -5.24
C VAL A 259 3.78 14.35 -4.35
N ASP A 260 3.11 14.92 -3.35
CA ASP A 260 2.48 14.20 -2.25
C ASP A 260 0.97 13.98 -2.45
N ALA A 261 0.42 14.35 -3.60
CA ALA A 261 -0.95 14.00 -3.98
C ALA A 261 -1.10 13.95 -5.50
N GLY A 262 -2.19 13.34 -5.96
CA GLY A 262 -2.59 13.27 -7.36
C GLY A 262 -2.76 11.84 -7.89
N THR A 263 -3.08 11.77 -9.18
CA THR A 263 -3.37 10.53 -9.89
C THR A 263 -2.07 9.84 -10.32
N PRO A 264 -1.78 8.58 -9.91
CA PRO A 264 -0.52 7.90 -10.26
C PRO A 264 -0.28 7.75 -11.77
N GLU A 265 -1.34 7.69 -12.57
CA GLU A 265 -1.29 7.50 -14.02
C GLU A 265 -0.87 8.76 -14.78
N ALA A 266 -0.94 9.94 -14.17
CA ALA A 266 -0.61 11.21 -14.80
C ALA A 266 0.38 12.01 -13.93
N PRO A 267 1.52 12.48 -14.47
CA PRO A 267 2.43 13.30 -13.70
C PRO A 267 1.89 14.72 -13.54
N SER A 268 2.36 15.41 -12.50
CA SER A 268 2.13 16.84 -12.32
C SER A 268 3.20 17.67 -13.03
N ASN A 269 2.82 18.80 -13.61
CA ASN A 269 3.73 19.66 -14.39
C ASN A 269 3.72 21.07 -13.83
N VAL A 270 4.91 21.58 -13.48
CA VAL A 270 5.19 22.97 -13.12
C VAL A 270 5.73 23.67 -14.36
N LEU A 271 5.00 24.67 -14.84
CA LEU A 271 5.33 25.40 -16.08
C LEU A 271 5.93 26.77 -15.80
N HIS A 272 5.74 27.29 -14.59
CA HIS A 272 6.13 28.65 -14.28
C HIS A 272 6.47 28.79 -12.81
N VAL A 273 7.63 29.36 -12.49
CA VAL A 273 8.06 29.64 -11.12
C VAL A 273 8.37 31.12 -10.99
N THR A 274 7.90 31.74 -9.90
CA THR A 274 8.15 33.15 -9.59
C THR A 274 8.69 33.31 -8.19
N LEU A 275 9.64 34.23 -8.02
CA LEU A 275 10.08 34.72 -6.73
C LEU A 275 9.44 36.10 -6.50
N VAL A 276 8.67 36.23 -5.44
CA VAL A 276 7.91 37.45 -5.14
C VAL A 276 8.45 38.08 -3.86
N ASP A 277 8.62 39.40 -3.88
CA ASP A 277 8.83 40.18 -2.66
C ASP A 277 7.46 40.44 -2.01
N PRO A 278 7.18 39.89 -0.82
CA PRO A 278 5.87 40.01 -0.18
C PRO A 278 5.56 41.45 0.27
N ARG A 279 6.56 42.35 0.36
CA ARG A 279 6.36 43.73 0.84
C ARG A 279 5.59 44.59 -0.15
N ASN A 280 5.81 44.37 -1.44
CA ASN A 280 5.22 45.15 -2.53
C ASN A 280 4.47 44.26 -3.55
N GLY A 281 4.55 42.94 -3.42
CA GLY A 281 3.93 41.98 -4.35
C GLY A 281 4.63 41.86 -5.70
N SER A 282 5.81 42.47 -5.89
CA SER A 282 6.52 42.46 -7.16
C SER A 282 7.21 41.13 -7.40
N VAL A 283 7.15 40.64 -8.64
CA VAL A 283 7.97 39.52 -9.12
C VAL A 283 9.40 40.03 -9.28
N VAL A 284 10.33 39.39 -8.57
CA VAL A 284 11.76 39.76 -8.57
C VAL A 284 12.57 38.81 -9.44
N GLU A 285 12.14 37.56 -9.55
CA GLU A 285 12.70 36.58 -10.49
C GLU A 285 11.58 35.73 -11.09
N GLU A 286 11.79 35.32 -12.35
CA GLU A 286 10.82 34.55 -13.12
C GLU A 286 11.49 33.47 -13.97
N TRP A 287 11.03 32.24 -13.78
CA TRP A 287 11.38 31.07 -14.59
C TRP A 287 10.14 30.59 -15.34
N ASP A 288 10.05 31.00 -16.60
CA ASP A 288 9.03 30.53 -17.54
C ASP A 288 9.31 29.10 -18.02
N SER A 289 8.38 28.55 -18.81
CA SER A 289 8.47 27.21 -19.38
C SER A 289 9.77 26.96 -20.13
N ALA A 290 10.30 27.97 -20.84
CA ALA A 290 11.52 27.84 -21.63
C ALA A 290 12.75 27.73 -20.73
N LYS A 291 12.86 28.58 -19.71
CA LYS A 291 13.92 28.54 -18.70
C LYS A 291 13.89 27.25 -17.90
N LEU A 292 12.71 26.81 -17.46
CA LEU A 292 12.55 25.56 -16.72
C LEU A 292 12.90 24.34 -17.58
N ALA A 293 12.48 24.31 -18.85
CA ALA A 293 12.82 23.22 -19.78
C ALA A 293 14.31 23.21 -20.17
N ALA A 294 15.01 24.34 -20.03
CA ALA A 294 16.43 24.47 -20.31
C ALA A 294 17.33 24.16 -19.09
N LEU A 295 16.75 23.86 -17.92
CA LEU A 295 17.54 23.53 -16.73
C LEU A 295 18.42 22.29 -16.98
N PRO A 296 19.68 22.30 -16.52
CA PRO A 296 20.52 21.12 -16.60
C PRO A 296 19.96 20.03 -15.68
N LYS A 297 20.14 18.75 -16.04
CA LYS A 297 19.69 17.62 -15.18
C LYS A 297 20.26 17.67 -13.76
N THR A 298 21.45 18.27 -13.59
CA THR A 298 22.11 18.47 -12.29
C THR A 298 21.36 19.44 -11.36
N ALA A 299 20.42 20.23 -11.89
CA ALA A 299 19.52 21.08 -11.11
C ALA A 299 18.50 20.27 -10.30
N LEU A 300 18.29 19.00 -10.64
CA LEU A 300 17.33 18.11 -9.98
C LEU A 300 18.06 16.95 -9.30
N LYS A 301 18.12 17.00 -7.97
CA LYS A 301 18.69 15.91 -7.15
C LYS A 301 17.56 15.12 -6.52
N ASN A 302 17.21 13.99 -7.14
CA ASN A 302 16.13 13.13 -6.68
C ASN A 302 16.52 12.31 -5.45
N ASP A 303 15.59 12.15 -4.52
CA ASP A 303 15.76 11.36 -3.29
C ASP A 303 15.68 9.85 -3.58
N TYR A 304 15.08 9.46 -4.71
CA TYR A 304 14.82 8.07 -5.08
C TYR A 304 15.19 7.79 -6.54
N ASP A 305 15.51 6.53 -6.83
CA ASP A 305 15.95 6.10 -8.16
C ASP A 305 14.83 5.74 -9.14
N TYR A 306 13.56 5.79 -8.71
CA TYR A 306 12.42 5.30 -9.49
C TYR A 306 11.53 6.44 -10.00
N GLN A 307 10.50 6.86 -9.25
CA GLN A 307 9.68 8.02 -9.64
C GLN A 307 10.50 9.29 -9.44
N LYS A 308 11.00 9.87 -10.54
CA LYS A 308 11.88 11.05 -10.52
C LYS A 308 11.16 12.29 -11.00
N ILE A 309 11.36 13.39 -10.28
CA ILE A 309 11.17 14.73 -10.81
C ILE A 309 12.23 14.93 -11.89
N HIS A 310 11.80 15.32 -13.08
CA HIS A 310 12.65 15.49 -14.25
C HIS A 310 12.25 16.72 -15.06
N ILE A 311 13.17 17.16 -15.92
CA ILE A 311 12.89 18.23 -16.87
C ILE A 311 12.03 17.67 -18.00
N GLY A 312 10.82 18.18 -18.10
CA GLY A 312 9.87 17.90 -19.16
C GLY A 312 9.97 18.92 -20.30
N LYS A 313 9.17 18.71 -21.34
CA LYS A 313 9.19 19.55 -22.55
C LYS A 313 8.84 21.02 -22.29
N TYR A 314 8.02 21.29 -21.28
CA TYR A 314 7.48 22.62 -20.98
C TYR A 314 7.77 23.09 -19.56
N GLY A 315 8.67 22.42 -18.83
CA GLY A 315 9.00 22.77 -17.45
C GLY A 315 9.44 21.57 -16.62
N ILE A 316 9.06 21.54 -15.34
CA ILE A 316 9.42 20.45 -14.43
C ILE A 316 8.24 19.49 -14.30
N THR A 317 8.49 18.20 -14.49
CA THR A 317 7.49 17.13 -14.41
C THR A 317 7.80 16.23 -13.22
N GLY A 318 6.80 15.98 -12.38
CA GLY A 318 6.90 15.15 -11.17
C GLY A 318 5.77 14.11 -11.12
N PRO A 319 6.07 12.81 -11.26
CA PRO A 319 5.13 11.74 -10.96
C PRO A 319 4.77 11.72 -9.45
N VAL A 320 3.62 11.15 -9.10
CA VAL A 320 3.21 11.00 -7.70
C VAL A 320 4.24 10.19 -6.91
N GLY A 321 4.56 10.62 -5.69
CA GLY A 321 5.59 10.00 -4.86
C GLY A 321 7.02 10.44 -5.19
N SER A 322 7.23 11.21 -6.27
CA SER A 322 8.55 11.74 -6.63
C SER A 322 8.97 12.87 -5.70
N LYS A 323 10.26 12.90 -5.37
CA LYS A 323 10.81 13.75 -4.33
C LYS A 323 12.23 14.18 -4.73
N ALA A 324 12.51 15.48 -4.72
CA ALA A 324 13.81 15.99 -5.15
C ALA A 324 14.15 17.35 -4.54
N THR A 325 15.45 17.62 -4.41
CA THR A 325 15.96 18.99 -4.27
C THR A 325 16.08 19.62 -5.66
N ILE A 326 15.44 20.77 -5.84
CA ILE A 326 15.42 21.57 -7.06
C ILE A 326 16.28 22.81 -6.84
N ILE A 327 17.18 23.07 -7.79
CA ILE A 327 18.07 24.23 -7.81
C ILE A 327 17.70 25.08 -9.03
N LEU A 328 17.20 26.28 -8.79
CA LEU A 328 16.92 27.26 -9.83
C LEU A 328 18.06 28.29 -9.85
N PRO A 329 18.85 28.35 -10.93
CA PRO A 329 19.83 29.43 -11.10
C PRO A 329 19.10 30.76 -11.29
N PRO A 330 19.72 31.91 -10.95
CA PRO A 330 19.11 33.23 -11.17
C PRO A 330 18.72 33.39 -12.65
N ALA A 331 17.54 33.95 -12.90
CA ALA A 331 17.02 34.10 -14.25
C ALA A 331 17.51 35.41 -14.90
N ALA A 332 17.91 36.39 -14.10
CA ALA A 332 18.59 37.60 -14.53
C ALA A 332 20.10 37.55 -14.18
N SER A 333 20.95 38.11 -15.06
CA SER A 333 22.36 38.32 -14.76
C SER A 333 22.53 39.45 -13.72
N ASP A 334 23.44 39.28 -12.76
CA ASP A 334 23.80 40.27 -11.73
C ASP A 334 22.70 40.64 -10.70
N LEU A 335 21.78 39.71 -10.41
CA LEU A 335 20.74 39.91 -9.40
C LEU A 335 21.33 40.12 -7.99
N LYS A 336 21.11 41.30 -7.41
CA LYS A 336 21.42 41.59 -6.00
C LYS A 336 20.13 41.82 -5.22
N LEU A 337 19.69 40.79 -4.49
CA LEU A 337 18.52 40.94 -3.63
C LEU A 337 18.93 41.54 -2.27
N PRO A 338 18.12 42.44 -1.68
CA PRO A 338 18.31 42.82 -0.28
C PRO A 338 18.01 41.64 0.65
N ALA A 339 18.64 41.62 1.83
CA ALA A 339 18.28 40.67 2.88
C ALA A 339 16.78 40.80 3.22
N GLY A 340 16.11 39.67 3.41
CA GLY A 340 14.68 39.66 3.67
C GLY A 340 14.01 38.34 3.32
N THR A 341 12.70 38.31 3.54
CA THR A 341 11.85 37.17 3.22
C THR A 341 11.24 37.34 1.84
N TYR A 342 11.31 36.28 1.04
CA TYR A 342 10.71 36.19 -0.30
C TYR A 342 9.73 35.02 -0.32
N THR A 343 8.83 35.00 -1.31
CA THR A 343 7.93 33.88 -1.52
C THR A 343 8.17 33.28 -2.90
N LEU A 344 8.56 32.01 -2.93
CA LEU A 344 8.62 31.25 -4.17
C LEU A 344 7.23 30.69 -4.46
N LYS A 345 6.77 30.82 -5.71
CA LYS A 345 5.49 30.29 -6.18
C LYS A 345 5.71 29.40 -7.40
N LEU A 346 5.24 28.16 -7.34
CA LEU A 346 5.22 27.21 -8.45
C LEU A 346 3.80 27.14 -9.00
N ASN A 347 3.66 27.36 -10.30
CA ASN A 347 2.39 27.30 -11.01
C ASN A 347 2.35 26.09 -11.93
N SER A 348 1.27 25.34 -11.87
CA SER A 348 1.06 24.17 -12.71
C SER A 348 0.30 24.47 -13.98
N VAL A 349 0.30 23.48 -14.89
CA VAL A 349 -0.53 23.50 -16.10
C VAL A 349 -2.04 23.61 -15.83
N ASN A 350 -2.52 23.15 -14.66
CA ASN A 350 -3.94 23.19 -14.29
C ASN A 350 -4.29 24.39 -13.39
N GLY A 351 -3.39 25.38 -13.27
CA GLY A 351 -3.62 26.61 -12.50
C GLY A 351 -3.47 26.47 -10.99
N SER A 352 -2.94 25.34 -10.51
CA SER A 352 -2.60 25.18 -9.09
C SER A 352 -1.35 25.98 -8.75
N VAL A 353 -1.34 26.58 -7.57
CA VAL A 353 -0.22 27.41 -7.08
C VAL A 353 0.25 26.85 -5.75
N TRP A 354 1.54 26.53 -5.66
CA TRP A 354 2.19 26.08 -4.43
C TRP A 354 3.28 27.07 -4.02
N THR A 355 3.37 27.37 -2.73
CA THR A 355 4.23 28.45 -2.26
C THR A 355 5.09 28.06 -1.07
N ILE A 356 6.29 28.63 -0.99
CA ILE A 356 7.18 28.49 0.17
C ILE A 356 7.87 29.82 0.48
N PRO A 357 7.96 30.23 1.76
CA PRO A 357 8.78 31.36 2.14
C PRO A 357 10.27 31.01 2.09
N LEU A 358 11.08 31.92 1.54
CA LEU A 358 12.53 31.82 1.48
C LEU A 358 13.14 32.96 2.29
N GLN A 359 14.19 32.66 3.07
CA GLN A 359 15.02 33.67 3.72
C GLN A 359 16.32 33.84 2.93
N ARG A 360 16.78 35.09 2.81
CA ARG A 360 18.09 35.46 2.25
C ARG A 360 19.07 35.86 3.34
#